data_AF-A0A224XZ76-F1
#
_entry.id   AF-A0A224XZ76-F1
#
_cell.length_a   1.000
_cell.length_b   1.000
_cell.length_c   1.000
_cell.angle_alpha   90.00
_cell.angle_beta   90.00
_cell.angle_gamma   90.00
#
_symmetry.space_group_name_H-M   'P 1'
#
loop_
_entity.id
_entity.type
_entity.pdbx_description
1 polymer ?
#
loop_
_entity_poly.entity_id
_entity_poly.type
_entity_poly.pdbx_seq_one_letter_code
_entity_poly.pdbx_strand_id
1 'polypeptide(L)'
;LLAFRYEKRISQLNEINATPLYPTEKIIWDENIVPSEYYSGEGCLALPKLNLQFLTLHDYLLRNLNLFRLESTYEIKQDIEDGISRLSPWKNENGECYFGGWARMAQPIISFVVVEVTKPNIGELIPSRVRADVTVNLNLKSDVKAEWEN
;
A
#
# COMPACT_ATOMS: atom_id res chain seq x y z
N LEU A 1 29.30 -0.66 -19.69
CA LEU A 1 30.21 -0.70 -18.51
C LEU A 1 30.68 0.69 -18.06
N LEU A 2 31.22 1.52 -18.97
CA LEU A 2 31.66 2.88 -18.62
C LEU A 2 30.53 3.77 -18.07
N ALA A 3 29.34 3.75 -18.69
CA ALA A 3 28.19 4.53 -18.21
C ALA A 3 27.82 4.20 -16.73
N PHE A 4 27.60 2.92 -16.40
CA PHE A 4 27.27 2.48 -15.04
C PHE A 4 28.32 2.84 -13.98
N ARG A 5 29.61 2.89 -14.36
CA ARG A 5 30.67 3.22 -13.41
C ARG A 5 30.74 4.71 -13.08
N TYR A 6 30.41 5.58 -14.04
CA TYR A 6 30.60 7.03 -13.95
C TYR A 6 29.30 7.83 -13.92
N GLU A 7 28.14 7.17 -13.86
CA GLU A 7 26.86 7.84 -13.65
C GLU A 7 26.77 8.46 -12.26
N LYS A 8 25.97 9.53 -12.15
CA LYS A 8 25.66 10.15 -10.86
C LYS A 8 24.80 9.19 -10.04
N ARG A 9 25.26 8.83 -8.86
CA ARG A 9 24.50 8.01 -7.91
C ARG A 9 23.60 8.88 -7.06
N ILE A 10 22.38 8.41 -6.87
CA ILE A 10 21.44 9.01 -5.92
C ILE A 10 21.84 8.54 -4.52
N SER A 11 21.63 9.39 -3.51
CA SER A 11 21.88 9.00 -2.12
C SER A 11 20.80 8.01 -1.64
N GLN A 12 21.17 7.10 -0.74
CA GLN A 12 20.23 6.15 -0.12
C GLN A 12 19.06 6.87 0.58
N LEU A 13 19.35 8.03 1.18
CA LEU A 13 18.32 8.87 1.81
C LEU A 13 17.30 9.39 0.79
N ASN A 14 17.76 9.82 -0.39
CA ASN A 14 16.86 10.30 -1.43
C ASN A 14 16.01 9.16 -2.01
N GLU A 15 16.56 7.94 -2.13
CA GLU A 15 15.78 6.77 -2.52
C GLU A 15 14.69 6.45 -1.50
N ILE A 16 15.01 6.47 -0.20
CA ILE A 16 14.03 6.21 0.87
C ILE A 16 12.95 7.28 0.90
N ASN A 17 13.31 8.55 0.75
CA ASN A 17 12.34 9.65 0.71
C ASN A 17 11.43 9.59 -0.53
N ALA A 18 11.89 8.94 -1.60
CA ALA A 18 11.08 8.73 -2.80
C ALA A 18 10.17 7.49 -2.70
N THR A 19 10.39 6.58 -1.76
CA THR A 19 9.52 5.41 -1.59
C THR A 19 8.15 5.79 -1.02
N PRO A 20 7.04 5.37 -1.65
CA PRO A 20 5.70 5.59 -1.11
C PRO A 20 5.48 4.77 0.17
N LEU A 21 4.78 5.34 1.14
CA LEU A 21 4.52 4.65 2.42
C LEU A 21 3.55 3.50 2.26
N TYR A 22 2.47 3.69 1.49
CA TYR A 22 1.43 2.69 1.27
C TYR A 22 1.79 1.74 0.11
N PRO A 23 1.42 0.45 0.21
CA PRO A 23 1.63 -0.50 -0.87
C PRO A 23 0.65 -0.27 -2.01
N THR A 24 1.03 -0.72 -3.21
CA THR A 24 0.19 -0.70 -4.42
C THR A 24 -0.20 -2.12 -4.80
N GLU A 25 -1.14 -2.27 -5.75
CA GLU A 25 -1.57 -3.56 -6.28
C GLU A 25 -0.40 -4.46 -6.70
N LYS A 26 0.65 -3.87 -7.28
CA LYS A 26 1.82 -4.59 -7.75
C LYS A 26 2.63 -5.21 -6.62
N ILE A 27 2.57 -4.63 -5.42
CA ILE A 27 3.30 -5.09 -4.24
C ILE A 27 2.44 -6.07 -3.44
N ILE A 28 1.16 -5.73 -3.25
CA ILE A 28 0.20 -6.53 -2.45
C ILE A 28 0.09 -7.97 -2.98
N TRP A 29 0.09 -8.12 -4.32
CA TRP A 29 -0.09 -9.42 -4.96
C TRP A 29 1.22 -10.06 -5.48
N ASP A 30 2.39 -9.52 -5.13
CA ASP A 30 3.68 -10.14 -5.48
C ASP A 30 4.16 -11.08 -4.36
N GLU A 31 4.03 -12.39 -4.63
CA GLU A 31 4.38 -13.45 -3.68
C GLU A 31 5.88 -13.56 -3.37
N ASN A 32 6.76 -12.95 -4.17
CA ASN A 32 8.21 -12.98 -3.91
C ASN A 32 8.64 -12.07 -2.76
N ILE A 33 7.82 -11.05 -2.47
CA ILE A 33 8.05 -10.03 -1.44
C ILE A 33 6.99 -10.07 -0.34
N VAL A 34 5.75 -10.46 -0.67
CA VAL A 34 4.65 -10.65 0.28
C VAL A 34 4.21 -12.12 0.19
N PRO A 35 4.93 -13.04 0.86
CA PRO A 35 4.60 -14.46 0.83
C PRO A 35 3.27 -14.73 1.51
N SER A 36 2.57 -15.80 1.09
CA SER A 36 1.42 -16.31 1.82
C SER A 36 1.85 -17.10 3.07
N GLU A 37 0.92 -17.31 4.01
CA GLU A 37 1.10 -18.20 5.17
C GLU A 37 1.57 -19.62 4.77
N TYR A 38 1.28 -20.06 3.55
CA TYR A 38 1.62 -21.38 3.02
C TYR A 38 3.02 -21.47 2.40
N TYR A 39 3.88 -20.47 2.63
CA TYR A 39 5.23 -20.48 2.08
C TYR A 39 6.06 -21.65 2.65
N SER A 40 6.46 -22.58 1.78
CA SER A 40 7.15 -23.84 2.16
C SER A 40 8.59 -23.65 2.63
N GLY A 41 9.20 -22.49 2.39
CA GLY A 41 10.61 -22.25 2.69
C GLY A 41 11.60 -22.82 1.66
N GLU A 42 11.11 -23.50 0.61
CA GLU A 42 11.96 -24.12 -0.42
C GLU A 42 12.56 -23.09 -1.40
N GLY A 43 11.86 -21.97 -1.62
CA GLY A 43 12.32 -20.85 -2.44
C GLY A 43 13.22 -19.86 -1.68
N CYS A 44 13.77 -18.88 -2.38
CA CYS A 44 14.34 -17.69 -1.76
C CYS A 44 13.40 -16.51 -1.96
N LEU A 45 13.13 -15.76 -0.88
CA LEU A 45 12.38 -14.50 -0.95
C LEU A 45 13.34 -13.32 -1.04
N ALA A 46 12.91 -12.25 -1.70
CA ALA A 46 13.65 -11.00 -1.83
C ALA A 46 13.53 -10.15 -0.54
N LEU A 47 13.74 -10.77 0.62
CA LEU A 47 13.56 -10.16 1.94
C LEU A 47 14.90 -9.87 2.63
N PRO A 48 15.03 -8.72 3.29
CA PRO A 48 16.16 -8.45 4.17
C PRO A 48 16.21 -9.46 5.33
N LYS A 49 17.41 -9.89 5.70
CA LYS A 49 17.62 -10.79 6.85
C LYS A 49 18.10 -9.99 8.06
N LEU A 50 17.47 -10.25 9.21
CA LEU A 50 17.93 -9.75 10.51
C LEU A 50 18.86 -10.78 11.14
N ASN A 51 20.04 -10.32 11.54
CA ASN A 51 21.04 -11.10 12.28
C ASN A 51 21.68 -10.19 13.34
N LEU A 52 22.77 -10.62 13.96
CA LEU A 52 23.43 -9.88 15.05
C LEU A 52 24.19 -8.62 14.59
N GLN A 53 24.61 -8.55 13.32
CA GLN A 53 25.48 -7.49 12.81
C GLN A 53 24.86 -6.79 11.61
N PHE A 54 25.03 -5.47 11.57
CA PHE A 54 24.61 -4.58 10.49
C PHE A 54 25.79 -3.70 10.08
N LEU A 55 25.85 -3.29 8.82
CA LEU A 55 27.00 -2.51 8.31
C LEU A 55 27.06 -1.12 8.93
N THR A 56 25.90 -0.49 9.09
CA THR A 56 25.72 0.84 9.68
C THR A 56 24.36 0.93 10.38
N LEU A 57 24.14 1.98 11.15
CA LEU A 57 22.80 2.28 11.69
C LEU A 57 21.77 2.43 10.57
N HIS A 58 22.16 3.00 9.43
CA HIS A 58 21.28 3.15 8.27
C HIS A 58 20.83 1.81 7.69
N ASP A 59 21.76 0.85 7.54
CA ASP A 59 21.45 -0.52 7.09
C ASP A 59 20.48 -1.21 8.05
N TYR A 60 20.71 -1.08 9.36
CA TYR A 60 19.77 -1.60 10.37
C TYR A 60 18.36 -1.02 10.20
N LEU A 61 18.23 0.31 10.15
CA LEU A 61 16.93 0.97 10.03
C LEU A 61 16.21 0.62 8.72
N LEU A 62 16.93 0.58 7.61
CA LEU A 62 16.35 0.28 6.30
C LEU A 62 15.80 -1.16 6.24
N ARG A 63 16.52 -2.14 6.81
CA ARG A 63 16.04 -3.53 6.86
C ARG A 63 14.78 -3.68 7.70
N ASN A 64 14.75 -3.06 8.88
CA ASN A 64 13.58 -3.10 9.75
C ASN A 64 12.39 -2.39 9.11
N LEU A 65 12.61 -1.22 8.49
CA LEU A 65 11.57 -0.48 7.77
C LEU A 65 10.98 -1.34 6.64
N ASN A 66 11.81 -1.99 5.84
CA ASN A 66 11.34 -2.81 4.73
C ASN A 66 10.57 -4.05 5.22
N LEU A 67 11.06 -4.74 6.25
CA LEU A 67 10.37 -5.90 6.81
C LEU A 67 9.01 -5.51 7.41
N PHE A 68 8.96 -4.43 8.19
CA PHE A 68 7.72 -3.91 8.75
C PHE A 68 6.72 -3.55 7.65
N ARG A 69 7.16 -2.85 6.60
CA ARG A 69 6.30 -2.49 5.47
C ARG A 69 5.73 -3.72 4.76
N LEU A 70 6.53 -4.77 4.56
CA LEU A 70 6.08 -5.99 3.86
C LEU A 70 5.14 -6.83 4.74
N GLU A 71 5.39 -6.89 6.04
CA GLU A 71 4.51 -7.56 6.98
C GLU A 71 3.16 -6.84 7.11
N SER A 72 3.15 -5.51 7.28
CA SER A 72 1.89 -4.75 7.28
C SER A 72 1.16 -4.83 5.92
N THR A 73 1.90 -4.99 4.82
CA THR A 73 1.27 -5.22 3.49
C THR A 73 0.55 -6.57 3.44
N TYR A 74 1.05 -7.60 4.14
CA TYR A 74 0.38 -8.89 4.25
C TYR A 74 -0.95 -8.76 4.98
N GLU A 75 -1.00 -8.02 6.10
CA GLU A 75 -2.26 -7.75 6.82
C GLU A 75 -3.25 -6.98 5.95
N ILE A 76 -2.79 -5.91 5.28
CA ILE A 76 -3.61 -5.12 4.34
C ILE A 76 -4.18 -6.01 3.22
N LYS A 77 -3.40 -6.97 2.71
CA LYS A 77 -3.87 -7.93 1.71
C LYS A 77 -5.06 -8.73 2.22
N GLN A 78 -4.96 -9.30 3.43
CA GLN A 78 -6.03 -10.08 4.05
C GLN A 78 -7.29 -9.24 4.25
N ASP A 79 -7.15 -8.01 4.74
CA ASP A 79 -8.26 -7.08 4.94
C ASP A 79 -8.97 -6.73 3.62
N ILE A 80 -8.19 -6.50 2.56
CA ILE A 80 -8.72 -6.22 1.21
C ILE A 80 -9.46 -7.46 0.67
N GLU A 81 -8.88 -8.65 0.81
CA GLU A 81 -9.49 -9.90 0.34
C GLU A 81 -10.82 -10.18 1.07
N ASP A 82 -10.88 -10.04 2.39
CA ASP A 82 -12.12 -10.22 3.16
C ASP A 82 -13.16 -9.15 2.80
N GLY A 83 -12.75 -7.87 2.74
CA GLY A 83 -13.62 -6.75 2.42
C GLY A 83 -14.26 -6.87 1.04
N ILE A 84 -13.46 -7.14 0.01
CA ILE A 84 -13.94 -7.29 -1.37
C ILE A 84 -14.78 -8.56 -1.53
N SER A 85 -14.38 -9.68 -0.91
CA SER A 85 -15.14 -10.93 -1.00
C SER A 85 -16.56 -10.77 -0.43
N ARG A 86 -16.69 -10.09 0.72
CA ARG A 86 -18.00 -9.81 1.35
C ARG A 86 -18.86 -8.85 0.55
N LEU A 87 -18.26 -7.85 -0.09
CA LEU A 87 -18.97 -6.94 -0.99
C LEU A 87 -19.50 -7.65 -2.24
N SER A 88 -18.89 -8.77 -2.64
CA SER A 88 -19.31 -9.60 -3.77
C SER A 88 -19.57 -8.76 -5.04
N PRO A 89 -18.52 -8.15 -5.62
CA PRO A 89 -18.64 -7.35 -6.83
C PRO A 89 -19.02 -8.22 -8.02
N TRP A 90 -19.95 -7.74 -8.83
CA TRP A 90 -20.38 -8.37 -10.07
C TRP A 90 -20.58 -7.30 -11.16
N LYS A 91 -20.46 -7.73 -12.41
CA LYS A 91 -20.59 -6.85 -13.57
C LYS A 91 -22.02 -6.89 -14.08
N ASN A 92 -22.66 -5.73 -14.21
CA ASN A 92 -23.99 -5.62 -14.80
C ASN A 92 -23.93 -5.65 -16.34
N GLU A 93 -25.08 -5.77 -17.01
CA GLU A 93 -25.24 -5.78 -18.47
C GLU A 93 -24.62 -4.54 -19.14
N ASN A 94 -24.68 -3.39 -18.48
CA ASN A 94 -24.09 -2.12 -18.94
C ASN A 94 -22.56 -2.05 -18.75
N GLY A 95 -21.96 -3.06 -18.11
CA GLY A 95 -20.53 -3.13 -17.80
C GLY A 95 -20.11 -2.41 -16.52
N GLU A 96 -21.05 -1.86 -15.76
CA GLU A 96 -20.82 -1.23 -14.48
C GLU A 96 -20.60 -2.26 -13.36
N CYS A 97 -19.81 -1.89 -12.35
CA CYS A 97 -19.60 -2.71 -11.16
C CYS A 97 -20.76 -2.50 -10.18
N TYR A 98 -21.44 -3.58 -9.82
CA TYR A 98 -22.43 -3.61 -8.76
C TYR A 98 -21.93 -4.46 -7.61
N PHE A 99 -22.29 -4.10 -6.39
CA PHE A 99 -21.95 -4.86 -5.19
C PHE A 99 -23.21 -5.56 -4.68
N GLY A 100 -23.20 -6.89 -4.66
CA GLY A 100 -24.34 -7.70 -4.23
C GLY A 100 -24.37 -7.95 -2.71
N GLY A 101 -23.24 -7.77 -2.04
CA GLY A 101 -23.09 -7.96 -0.61
C GLY A 101 -22.79 -6.66 0.14
N TRP A 102 -22.42 -6.81 1.41
CA TRP A 102 -22.06 -5.70 2.29
C TRP A 102 -20.87 -6.09 3.15
N ALA A 103 -20.05 -5.11 3.52
CA ALA A 103 -18.92 -5.29 4.43
C ALA A 103 -18.92 -4.20 5.49
N ARG A 104 -18.51 -4.54 6.71
CA ARG A 104 -18.40 -3.58 7.82
C ARG A 104 -17.28 -2.57 7.58
N MET A 105 -16.14 -3.03 7.05
CA MET A 105 -14.92 -2.24 6.85
C MET A 105 -14.70 -1.74 5.41
N ALA A 106 -15.64 -2.00 4.49
CA ALA A 106 -15.54 -1.54 3.11
C ALA A 106 -16.90 -1.04 2.60
N GLN A 107 -16.89 0.10 1.90
CA GLN A 107 -18.09 0.73 1.35
C GLN A 107 -17.84 1.19 -0.10
N PRO A 108 -18.85 1.10 -0.99
CA PRO A 108 -18.75 1.65 -2.35
C PRO A 108 -18.57 3.17 -2.33
N ILE A 109 -17.63 3.65 -3.13
CA ILE A 109 -17.37 5.08 -3.31
C ILE A 109 -18.40 5.65 -4.29
N ILE A 110 -19.13 6.70 -3.89
CA ILE A 110 -20.06 7.43 -4.76
C ILE A 110 -19.31 8.47 -5.59
N SER A 111 -18.40 9.20 -4.96
CA SER A 111 -17.65 10.27 -5.58
C SER A 111 -16.23 10.32 -5.02
N PHE A 112 -15.26 10.59 -5.90
CA PHE A 112 -13.87 10.80 -5.54
C PHE A 112 -13.34 11.98 -6.34
N VAL A 113 -12.87 13.03 -5.66
CA VAL A 113 -12.37 14.25 -6.31
C VAL A 113 -11.09 14.70 -5.62
N VAL A 114 -10.02 14.92 -6.40
CA VAL A 114 -8.80 15.55 -5.90
C VAL A 114 -9.03 17.05 -5.77
N VAL A 115 -8.96 17.57 -4.55
CA VAL A 115 -9.30 18.96 -4.23
C VAL A 115 -8.07 19.86 -4.19
N GLU A 116 -6.94 19.34 -3.71
CA GLU A 116 -5.72 20.13 -3.55
C GLU A 116 -4.50 19.33 -3.96
N VAL A 117 -3.64 19.97 -4.76
CA VAL A 117 -2.27 19.53 -5.02
C VAL A 117 -1.36 20.73 -4.77
N THR A 118 -0.55 20.67 -3.73
CA THR A 118 0.38 21.76 -3.38
C THR A 118 1.68 21.62 -4.15
N LYS A 119 2.42 22.73 -4.23
CA LYS A 119 3.74 22.75 -4.87
C LYS A 119 4.74 21.87 -4.09
N PRO A 120 5.70 21.25 -4.78
CA PRO A 120 6.79 20.54 -4.14
C PRO A 120 7.62 21.50 -3.28
N ASN A 121 8.25 20.99 -2.22
CA ASN A 121 9.24 21.76 -1.47
C ASN A 121 10.51 21.93 -2.31
N ILE A 122 11.34 22.92 -1.95
CA ILE A 122 12.60 23.17 -2.65
C ILE A 122 13.50 21.94 -2.53
N GLY A 123 13.85 21.34 -3.66
CA GLY A 123 14.70 20.15 -3.73
C GLY A 123 13.95 18.82 -3.80
N GLU A 124 12.62 18.83 -3.62
CA GLU A 124 11.77 17.66 -3.78
C GLU A 124 11.11 17.64 -5.18
N LEU A 125 10.88 16.45 -5.71
CA LEU A 125 10.19 16.26 -6.99
C LEU A 125 8.69 15.96 -6.80
N ILE A 126 8.29 15.54 -5.61
CA ILE A 126 6.92 15.16 -5.27
C ILE A 126 6.16 16.34 -4.67
N PRO A 127 4.83 16.45 -4.90
CA PRO A 127 4.03 17.49 -4.25
C PRO A 127 4.11 17.35 -2.73
N SER A 128 4.16 18.48 -2.02
CA SER A 128 4.25 18.47 -0.55
C SER A 128 2.98 17.93 0.12
N ARG A 129 1.83 18.03 -0.56
CA ARG A 129 0.52 17.56 -0.08
C ARG A 129 -0.44 17.33 -1.25
N VAL A 130 -1.20 16.25 -1.13
CA VAL A 130 -2.34 15.93 -1.99
C VAL A 130 -3.54 15.66 -1.08
N ARG A 131 -4.69 16.31 -1.34
CA ARG A 131 -5.96 16.04 -0.66
C ARG A 131 -7.04 15.68 -1.66
N ALA A 132 -7.88 14.73 -1.28
CA ALA A 132 -9.04 14.31 -2.06
C ALA A 132 -10.25 14.19 -1.13
N ASP A 133 -11.41 14.53 -1.67
CA ASP A 133 -12.70 14.30 -1.04
C ASP A 133 -13.26 12.97 -1.55
N VAL A 134 -13.69 12.14 -0.61
CA VAL A 134 -14.29 10.83 -0.89
C VAL A 134 -15.69 10.83 -0.29
N THR A 135 -16.70 10.56 -1.10
CA THR A 135 -18.10 10.48 -0.66
C THR A 135 -18.56 9.03 -0.67
N VAL A 136 -19.10 8.58 0.45
CA VAL A 136 -19.66 7.22 0.63
C VAL A 136 -21.09 7.31 1.14
N ASN A 137 -21.90 6.28 0.87
CA ASN A 137 -23.28 6.21 1.38
C ASN A 137 -23.33 5.30 2.60
N LEU A 138 -23.54 5.85 3.79
CA LEU A 138 -23.66 5.09 5.04
C LEU A 138 -25.11 4.64 5.29
N ASN A 139 -25.72 3.96 4.31
CA ASN A 139 -27.02 3.31 4.49
C ASN A 139 -26.84 1.96 5.21
N LEU A 140 -26.29 2.02 6.42
CA LEU A 140 -25.88 0.88 7.24
C LEU A 140 -26.62 0.89 8.58
N LYS A 141 -26.50 -0.23 9.32
CA LYS A 141 -26.96 -0.30 10.71
C LYS A 141 -26.30 0.79 11.56
N SER A 142 -27.04 1.33 12.53
CA SER A 142 -26.59 2.40 13.45
C SER A 142 -25.19 2.18 14.02
N ASP A 143 -24.88 0.97 14.47
CA ASP A 143 -23.62 0.66 15.14
C ASP A 143 -22.43 0.77 14.18
N VAL A 144 -22.60 0.27 12.95
CA VAL A 144 -21.57 0.34 11.91
C VAL A 144 -21.45 1.77 11.38
N LYS A 145 -22.56 2.48 11.23
CA LYS A 145 -22.54 3.89 10.84
C LYS A 145 -21.73 4.72 11.84
N ALA A 146 -21.92 4.50 13.14
CA ALA A 146 -21.15 5.19 14.18
C ALA A 146 -19.64 4.90 14.09
N GLU A 147 -19.24 3.70 13.66
CA GLU A 147 -17.82 3.37 13.45
C GLU A 147 -17.18 4.14 12.30
N TRP A 148 -17.93 4.42 11.23
CA TRP A 148 -17.45 5.19 10.08
C TRP A 148 -17.47 6.71 10.31
N GLU A 149 -18.29 7.19 11.25
CA GLU A 149 -18.42 8.63 11.58
C GLU A 149 -17.48 9.08 12.72
N ASN A 150 -16.77 8.15 13.36
CA ASN A 150 -15.73 8.44 14.37
C ASN A 150 -14.41 8.89 13.75
#